data_AF-M0A5Q3-F1
#
_entry.id   AF-M0A5Q3-F1
#
_cell.length_a   1.000
_cell.length_b   1.000
_cell.length_c   1.000
_cell.angle_alpha   90.00
_cell.angle_beta   90.00
_cell.angle_gamma   90.00
#
_symmetry.space_group_name_H-M   'P 1'
#
loop_
_entity.id
_entity.type
_entity.pdbx_description
1 polymer ?
#
loop_
_entity_poly.entity_id
_entity_poly.type
_entity_poly.pdbx_seq_one_letter_code
_entity_poly.pdbx_strand_id
1 'polypeptide(L)'
;MTELTIPRDANTDEASALVKEHVEVGDHVEVREADRTGGDDPSITGEVTGVEPGYLELDGKSPDEGSPRYDEMRTVTRVDADTGGR
;
A
#
# COMPACT_ATOMS: atom_id res chain seq x y z
N MET A 1 12.96 5.79 -4.93
CA MET A 1 12.38 4.96 -3.85
C MET A 1 12.22 5.77 -2.57
N THR A 2 10.99 5.89 -2.05
CA THR A 2 10.68 6.55 -0.78
C THR A 2 9.80 5.64 0.08
N GLU A 3 10.11 5.48 1.36
CA GLU A 3 9.40 4.58 2.27
C GLU A 3 8.60 5.37 3.32
N LEU A 4 7.34 4.98 3.51
CA LEU A 4 6.46 5.43 4.58
C LEU A 4 6.21 4.25 5.53
N THR A 5 6.42 4.47 6.82
CA THR A 5 6.04 3.52 7.87
C THR A 5 4.78 4.00 8.57
N ILE A 6 3.74 3.17 8.57
CA ILE A 6 2.47 3.47 9.25
C ILE A 6 2.60 3.05 10.72
N PRO A 7 2.27 3.91 11.71
CA PRO A 7 2.27 3.55 13.12
C PRO A 7 1.31 2.39 13.42
N ARG A 8 1.65 1.48 14.36
CA ARG A 8 0.75 0.33 14.71
C ARG A 8 -0.57 0.78 15.34
N ASP A 9 -0.53 1.92 16.02
CA ASP A 9 -1.69 2.51 16.69
C ASP A 9 -2.49 3.45 15.77
N ALA A 10 -2.05 3.64 14.51
CA ALA A 10 -2.79 4.46 13.55
C ALA A 10 -4.07 3.74 13.14
N ASN A 11 -5.20 4.44 13.22
CA ASN A 11 -6.45 3.94 12.67
C ASN A 11 -6.49 4.11 11.13
N THR A 12 -7.54 3.58 10.50
CA THR A 12 -7.74 3.68 9.04
C THR A 12 -7.67 5.12 8.53
N ASP A 13 -8.30 6.09 9.22
CA ASP A 13 -8.28 7.49 8.80
C ASP A 13 -6.87 8.09 8.87
N GLU A 14 -6.14 7.86 9.96
CA GLU A 14 -4.75 8.34 10.14
C GLU A 14 -3.81 7.71 9.11
N ALA A 15 -3.92 6.40 8.90
CA ALA A 15 -3.13 5.69 7.91
C ALA A 15 -3.46 6.14 6.48
N SER A 16 -4.74 6.36 6.16
CA SER A 16 -5.17 6.87 4.85
C SER A 16 -4.60 8.26 4.56
N ALA A 17 -4.55 9.13 5.57
CA ALA A 17 -3.99 10.47 5.43
C ALA A 17 -2.49 10.42 5.13
N LEU A 18 -1.73 9.61 5.88
CA LEU A 18 -0.29 9.43 5.65
C LEU A 18 0.00 8.87 4.26
N VAL A 19 -0.75 7.84 3.83
CA VAL A 19 -0.56 7.26 2.50
C VAL A 19 -0.90 8.25 1.41
N LYS A 20 -2.02 8.97 1.54
CA LYS A 20 -2.43 10.01 0.57
C LYS A 20 -1.42 11.15 0.44
N GLU A 21 -0.72 11.49 1.51
CA GLU A 21 0.38 12.47 1.45
C GLU A 21 1.65 11.89 0.81
N HIS A 22 1.83 10.56 0.88
CA HIS A 22 3.03 9.88 0.40
C HIS A 22 2.92 9.33 -1.02
N VAL A 23 1.72 9.07 -1.55
CA VAL A 23 1.49 8.46 -2.87
C VAL A 23 0.50 9.28 -3.70
N GLU A 24 0.70 9.28 -5.01
CA GLU A 24 -0.18 9.91 -5.98
C GLU A 24 -0.68 8.86 -7.00
N VAL A 25 -1.81 9.14 -7.64
CA VAL A 25 -2.33 8.28 -8.71
C VAL A 25 -1.33 8.24 -9.87
N GLY A 26 -0.96 7.02 -10.29
CA GLY A 26 0.07 6.73 -11.28
C GLY A 26 1.42 6.34 -10.68
N ASP A 27 1.61 6.43 -9.36
CA ASP A 27 2.80 5.91 -8.70
C ASP A 27 2.77 4.38 -8.60
N HIS A 28 3.92 3.73 -8.73
CA HIS A 28 4.08 2.33 -8.34
C HIS A 28 4.51 2.23 -6.88
N VAL A 29 3.85 1.36 -6.12
CA VAL A 29 4.14 1.15 -4.70
C VAL A 29 4.23 -0.33 -4.35
N GLU A 30 5.08 -0.63 -3.37
CA GLU A 30 5.13 -1.90 -2.64
C GLU A 30 4.51 -1.67 -1.26
N VAL A 31 3.51 -2.47 -0.91
CA VAL A 31 2.81 -2.43 0.38
C VAL A 31 3.12 -3.71 1.14
N ARG A 32 3.52 -3.57 2.40
CA ARG A 32 3.76 -4.70 3.31
C ARG A 32 2.69 -4.74 4.38
N GLU A 33 2.04 -5.90 4.52
CA GLU A 33 1.01 -6.14 5.54
C GLU A 33 1.63 -6.37 6.93
N ALA A 34 0.93 -5.97 7.99
CA ALA A 34 1.47 -6.01 9.35
C ALA A 34 1.48 -7.40 10.01
N ASP A 35 0.53 -8.27 9.64
CA ASP A 35 0.24 -9.49 10.41
C ASP A 35 -0.35 -10.63 9.55
N ARG A 36 0.40 -11.11 8.55
CA ARG A 36 0.20 -12.49 8.08
C ARG A 36 1.31 -13.37 8.60
N THR A 37 1.00 -14.15 9.63
CA THR A 37 1.81 -15.28 10.12
C THR A 37 1.88 -16.42 9.08
N GLY A 38 2.44 -16.15 7.91
CA GLY A 38 2.90 -17.12 6.93
C GLY A 38 4.34 -16.73 6.60
N GLY A 39 5.26 -17.71 6.54
CA GLY A 39 6.72 -17.48 6.56
C GLY A 39 7.36 -16.69 5.42
N ASP A 40 6.56 -16.04 4.58
CA ASP A 40 6.94 -15.03 3.60
C ASP A 40 5.98 -13.87 3.80
N ASP A 41 6.41 -12.76 4.41
CA ASP A 41 5.60 -11.54 4.53
C ASP A 41 5.16 -11.13 3.11
N PRO A 42 3.89 -11.32 2.72
CA PRO A 42 3.48 -11.05 1.35
C PRO A 42 3.49 -9.54 1.15
N SER A 43 4.39 -9.06 0.29
CA SER A 43 4.33 -7.70 -0.23
C SER A 43 3.44 -7.67 -1.47
N ILE A 44 2.59 -6.65 -1.55
CA ILE A 44 1.73 -6.38 -2.70
C ILE A 44 2.35 -5.22 -3.46
N THR A 45 2.65 -5.42 -4.73
CA THR A 45 3.17 -4.37 -5.61
C THR A 45 2.15 -4.07 -6.70
N GLY A 46 1.90 -2.79 -6.95
CA GLY A 46 0.99 -2.36 -8.01
C GLY A 46 1.03 -0.85 -8.25
N GLU A 47 0.36 -0.42 -9.32
CA GLU A 47 0.17 0.99 -9.65
C GLU A 47 -1.01 1.57 -8.86
N VAL A 48 -0.83 2.71 -8.21
CA VAL A 48 -1.91 3.42 -7.54
C VAL A 48 -2.86 3.99 -8.59
N THR A 49 -4.05 3.41 -8.69
CA THR A 49 -5.12 3.92 -9.57
C THR A 49 -6.12 4.80 -8.81
N GLY A 50 -6.18 4.67 -7.49
CA GLY A 50 -7.09 5.40 -6.61
C GLY A 50 -6.66 5.39 -5.15
N VAL A 51 -7.04 6.44 -4.43
CA VAL A 51 -6.77 6.61 -2.99
C VAL A 51 -8.12 6.83 -2.29
N GLU A 52 -8.74 5.73 -1.88
CA GLU A 52 -10.06 5.72 -1.24
C GLU A 52 -9.92 5.96 0.27
N PRO A 53 -10.98 6.29 1.02
CA PRO A 53 -10.87 6.52 2.47
C PRO A 53 -10.59 5.25 3.30
N GLY A 54 -10.82 4.05 2.75
CA GLY A 54 -10.67 2.78 3.46
C GLY A 54 -9.58 1.85 2.94
N TYR A 55 -9.10 2.06 1.71
CA TYR A 55 -8.11 1.21 1.07
C TYR A 55 -7.34 1.98 0.00
N LEU A 56 -6.16 1.47 -0.36
CA LEU A 56 -5.40 1.97 -1.50
C LEU A 56 -5.72 1.12 -2.72
N GLU A 57 -6.26 1.72 -3.78
CA GLU A 57 -6.57 0.99 -5.00
C GLU A 57 -5.30 0.79 -5.83
N LEU A 58 -4.90 -0.48 -5.98
CA LEU A 58 -3.76 -0.88 -6.80
C LEU A 58 -4.24 -1.61 -8.04
N ASP A 59 -3.71 -1.25 -9.21
CA ASP A 59 -4.03 -1.83 -10.52
C ASP A 59 -5.54 -1.83 -10.85
N GLY A 60 -6.33 -0.92 -10.28
CA GLY A 60 -7.79 -0.85 -10.46
C GLY A 60 -8.56 -1.96 -9.73
N LYS A 61 -7.98 -2.59 -8.70
CA LYS A 61 -8.60 -3.70 -7.97
C LYS A 61 -9.28 -3.23 -6.69
N SER A 62 -10.43 -3.83 -6.37
CA SER A 62 -11.08 -3.66 -5.06
C SER A 62 -10.28 -4.36 -3.94
N PRO A 63 -10.53 -4.07 -2.65
CA PRO A 63 -9.88 -4.80 -1.56
C PRO A 63 -10.15 -6.32 -1.60
N ASP A 64 -11.34 -6.73 -2.03
CA ASP A 64 -11.69 -8.15 -2.24
C ASP A 64 -10.94 -8.81 -3.41
N GLU A 65 -10.34 -8.01 -4.29
CA GLU A 65 -9.61 -8.44 -5.49
C GLU A 65 -8.08 -8.36 -5.32
N GLY A 66 -7.60 -7.85 -4.17
CA GLY A 66 -6.18 -7.81 -3.81
C GLY A 66 -5.62 -6.44 -3.43
N SER A 67 -6.44 -5.39 -3.38
CA SER A 67 -5.98 -4.08 -2.89
C SER A 67 -5.86 -4.03 -1.37
N PRO A 68 -4.76 -3.48 -0.82
CA PRO A 68 -4.53 -3.45 0.62
C PRO A 68 -5.40 -2.39 1.33
N ARG A 69 -5.85 -2.72 2.55
CA ARG A 69 -6.55 -1.79 3.46
C ARG A 69 -5.59 -1.08 4.39
N TYR A 70 -5.83 0.19 4.69
CA TYR A 70 -4.89 0.99 5.47
C TYR A 70 -4.62 0.47 6.88
N ASP A 71 -5.61 -0.15 7.53
CA ASP A 71 -5.46 -0.76 8.85
C ASP A 71 -4.62 -2.04 8.84
N GLU A 72 -4.45 -2.67 7.67
CA GLU A 72 -3.63 -3.88 7.48
C GLU A 72 -2.21 -3.54 6.99
N MET A 73 -1.97 -2.29 6.57
CA MET A 73 -0.68 -1.83 6.06
C MET A 73 0.30 -1.51 7.17
N ARG A 74 1.54 -1.96 7.01
CA ARG A 74 2.67 -1.62 7.87
C ARG A 74 3.60 -0.60 7.22
N THR A 75 3.90 -0.82 5.95
CA THR A 75 4.89 -0.05 5.20
C THR A 75 4.41 0.14 3.78
N VAL A 76 4.59 1.35 3.25
CA VAL A 76 4.29 1.71 1.86
C VAL A 76 5.55 2.31 1.24
N THR A 77 6.12 1.64 0.25
CA THR A 77 7.35 2.05 -0.42
C THR A 77 7.04 2.42 -1.86
N ARG A 78 7.25 3.68 -2.24
CA ARG A 78 7.18 4.10 -3.64
C ARG A 78 8.38 3.52 -4.37
N VAL A 79 8.13 2.72 -5.39
CA VAL A 79 9.13 2.08 -6.23
C VAL A 79 9.05 2.63 -7.65
N ASP A 80 10.19 2.68 -8.33
CA ASP A 80 10.19 3.03 -9.74
C ASP A 80 9.56 1.88 -10.54
N ALA A 81 8.69 2.19 -11.50
CA ALA A 81 7.97 1.20 -12.33
C ALA A 81 8.92 0.23 -13.08
N ASP A 82 10.20 0.58 -13.21
CA ASP A 82 11.26 -0.25 -13.79
C ASP A 82 11.65 -1.45 -12.90
N THR A 83 11.18 -1.50 -11.66
CA THR A 83 11.53 -2.56 -10.68
C THR A 83 10.66 -3.82 -10.84
N GLY A 84 9.61 -3.77 -11.67
CA GLY A 84 8.71 -4.88 -11.97
C GLY A 84 9.10 -5.68 -13.22
N GLY A 85 10.22 -6.40 -13.18
CA GLY A 85 10.46 -7.61 -13.99
C GLY A 85 10.55 -7.49 -15.52
N ARG A 86 11.79 -7.54 -16.01
CA ARG A 86 12.14 -8.01 -17.36
C ARG A 86 12.25 -9.54 -17.40
#